data_AF-A0AAN8SI72-F1
#
_entry.id   AF-A0AAN8SI72-F1
#
_cell.length_a   1.000
_cell.length_b   1.000
_cell.length_c   1.000
_cell.angle_alpha   90.00
_cell.angle_beta   90.00
_cell.angle_gamma   90.00
#
_symmetry.space_group_name_H-M   'P 1'
#
loop_
_entity.id
_entity.type
_entity.pdbx_description
1 polymer ?
#
loop_
_entity_poly.entity_id
_entity_poly.type
_entity_poly.pdbx_seq_one_letter_code
_entity_poly.pdbx_strand_id
1 'polypeptide(L)'
;MATVKPPENLSNIYRHFERSFMSPLIYFACRQLENGIQAIFGPTDPLLGAHIQSICEALDVPHVEARIDFEPAYKKFSINLHPSQQQLNNAIQDIMIFLNWTKVAIIYEEDYAFHTGGAGLFKLQDLVKSPPNSKTEMYIRQANPSTYRHVLKEIRQKEIYKLLVDTNPAHTNAFFRAVSPYIPHFRDPSGLNIST
;
A
#
# COMPACT_ATOMS: atom_id res chain seq x y z
N MET A 1 17.00 -11.31 -33.61
CA MET A 1 16.64 -10.47 -32.45
C MET A 1 17.24 -9.09 -32.72
N ALA A 2 16.41 -8.10 -33.07
CA ALA A 2 16.91 -6.76 -33.37
C ALA A 2 17.33 -6.08 -32.06
N THR A 3 18.61 -5.75 -31.93
CA THR A 3 19.11 -4.94 -30.82
C THR A 3 18.72 -3.49 -31.08
N VAL A 4 17.68 -3.01 -30.39
CA VAL A 4 17.34 -1.58 -30.35
C VAL A 4 18.47 -0.89 -29.58
N LYS A 5 19.23 -0.04 -30.27
CA LYS A 5 20.27 0.79 -29.64
C LYS A 5 19.56 1.77 -28.70
N PRO A 6 19.92 1.85 -27.41
CA PRO A 6 19.29 2.80 -26.50
C PRO A 6 19.49 4.22 -27.04
N PRO A 7 18.48 5.11 -26.95
CA PRO A 7 18.63 6.46 -27.46
C PRO A 7 19.74 7.19 -26.71
N GLU A 8 20.53 7.96 -27.45
CA GLU A 8 21.65 8.72 -26.90
C GLU A 8 21.18 9.90 -26.01
N ASN A 9 19.89 10.27 -26.09
CA ASN A 9 19.23 11.22 -25.20
C ASN A 9 17.83 10.73 -24.81
N LEU A 10 17.58 10.53 -23.50
CA LEU A 10 16.26 10.24 -22.96
C LEU A 10 15.54 11.55 -22.64
N SER A 11 14.30 11.69 -23.14
CA SER A 11 13.41 12.81 -22.81
C SER A 11 12.11 12.26 -22.20
N ASN A 12 11.63 12.91 -21.14
CA ASN A 12 10.42 12.50 -20.44
C ASN A 12 9.29 13.52 -20.68
N ILE A 13 8.06 13.02 -20.78
CA ILE A 13 6.85 13.85 -20.90
C ILE A 13 5.91 13.48 -19.76
N TYR A 14 5.46 14.47 -18.99
CA TYR A 14 4.58 14.28 -17.84
C TYR A 14 3.26 15.02 -18.03
N ARG A 15 2.15 14.41 -17.60
CA ARG A 15 0.84 15.05 -17.53
C ARG A 15 0.03 14.49 -16.37
N HIS A 16 -0.66 15.38 -15.65
CA HIS A 16 -1.59 15.02 -14.59
C HIS A 16 -3.00 14.82 -15.16
N PHE A 17 -3.71 13.82 -14.63
CA PHE A 17 -5.11 13.52 -14.99
C PHE A 17 -5.89 13.22 -13.72
N GLU A 18 -7.10 13.78 -13.62
CA GLU A 18 -8.05 13.38 -12.58
C GLU A 18 -8.85 12.16 -13.03
N ARG A 19 -9.33 11.36 -12.07
CA ARG A 19 -10.13 10.14 -12.34
C ARG A 19 -11.36 10.42 -13.22
N SER A 20 -11.98 11.59 -13.08
CA SER A 20 -13.14 12.04 -13.87
C SER A 20 -12.82 12.21 -15.37
N PHE A 21 -11.55 12.32 -15.74
CA PHE A 21 -11.10 12.64 -17.11
C PHE A 21 -10.39 11.45 -17.78
N MET A 22 -11.10 10.32 -17.89
CA MET A 22 -10.60 9.13 -18.59
C MET A 22 -10.32 9.36 -20.08
N SER A 23 -11.22 10.01 -20.81
CA SER A 23 -11.04 10.23 -22.26
C SER A 23 -9.81 11.08 -22.59
N PRO A 24 -9.53 12.19 -21.89
CA PRO A 24 -8.28 12.94 -22.06
C PRO A 24 -7.01 12.13 -21.80
N LEU A 25 -7.03 11.21 -20.82
CA LEU A 25 -5.91 10.31 -20.54
C LEU A 25 -5.65 9.39 -21.72
N ILE A 26 -6.68 8.71 -22.22
CA ILE A 26 -6.57 7.78 -23.36
C ILE A 26 -6.09 8.55 -24.59
N TYR A 27 -6.68 9.70 -24.88
CA TYR A 27 -6.28 10.54 -26.01
C TYR A 27 -4.80 10.94 -25.92
N PHE A 28 -4.34 11.37 -24.75
CA PHE A 28 -2.94 11.72 -24.54
C PHE A 28 -2.00 10.52 -24.72
N ALA A 29 -2.37 9.35 -24.16
CA ALA A 29 -1.57 8.13 -24.32
C ALA A 29 -1.43 7.74 -25.80
N CYS A 30 -2.52 7.72 -26.57
CA CYS A 30 -2.50 7.46 -28.00
C CYS A 30 -1.61 8.45 -28.76
N ARG A 31 -1.69 9.75 -28.44
CA ARG A 31 -0.82 10.77 -29.06
C ARG A 31 0.66 10.55 -28.76
N GLN A 32 1.02 10.08 -27.56
CA GLN A 32 2.41 9.77 -27.26
C GLN A 32 2.88 8.50 -27.98
N LEU A 33 2.00 7.51 -28.13
CA LEU A 33 2.27 6.31 -28.92
C LEU A 33 2.54 6.64 -30.38
N GLU A 34 1.73 7.52 -30.99
CA GLU A 34 1.97 8.07 -32.35
C GLU A 34 3.32 8.79 -32.46
N ASN A 35 3.80 9.41 -31.39
CA ASN A 35 5.10 10.09 -31.32
C ASN A 35 6.29 9.12 -31.09
N GLY A 36 6.06 7.81 -30.96
CA GLY A 36 7.12 6.82 -30.85
C GLY A 36 7.80 6.74 -29.48
N ILE A 37 7.05 6.91 -28.39
CA ILE A 37 7.59 6.65 -27.05
C ILE A 37 8.04 5.19 -26.88
N GLN A 38 9.01 4.96 -25.99
CA GLN A 38 9.55 3.62 -25.71
C GLN A 38 8.87 2.90 -24.55
N ALA A 39 8.24 3.64 -23.64
CA ALA A 39 7.56 3.08 -22.46
C ALA A 39 6.57 4.10 -21.88
N ILE A 40 5.59 3.60 -21.12
CA ILE A 40 4.65 4.42 -20.35
C ILE A 40 4.82 4.12 -18.86
N PHE A 41 4.98 5.18 -18.06
CA PHE A 41 4.78 5.11 -16.61
C PHE A 41 3.30 5.36 -16.33
N GLY A 42 2.62 4.34 -15.85
CA GLY A 42 1.18 4.34 -15.65
C GLY A 42 0.71 5.25 -14.52
N PRO A 43 -0.56 5.68 -14.53
CA PRO A 43 -1.15 6.41 -13.43
C PRO A 43 -1.24 5.53 -12.18
N THR A 44 -1.19 6.16 -11.01
CA THR A 44 -1.34 5.46 -9.71
C THR A 44 -2.78 5.06 -9.42
N ASP A 45 -3.75 5.72 -10.06
CA ASP A 45 -5.17 5.39 -9.93
C ASP A 45 -5.48 4.02 -10.57
N PRO A 46 -6.09 3.06 -9.85
CA PRO A 46 -6.31 1.73 -10.37
C PRO A 46 -7.23 1.66 -11.60
N LEU A 47 -8.23 2.53 -11.68
CA LEU A 47 -9.17 2.56 -12.79
C LEU A 47 -8.47 3.08 -14.04
N LEU A 48 -7.80 4.24 -13.92
CA LEU A 48 -7.03 4.80 -15.03
C LEU A 48 -5.89 3.87 -15.47
N GLY A 49 -5.23 3.21 -14.51
CA GLY A 49 -4.14 2.26 -14.75
C GLY A 49 -4.58 1.06 -15.58
N ALA A 50 -5.78 0.54 -15.33
CA ALA A 50 -6.34 -0.57 -16.12
C ALA A 50 -6.55 -0.21 -17.59
N HIS A 51 -6.97 1.02 -17.89
CA HIS A 51 -7.11 1.49 -19.27
C HIS A 51 -5.76 1.63 -19.98
N ILE A 52 -4.75 2.20 -19.32
CA ILE A 52 -3.40 2.32 -19.87
C ILE A 52 -2.77 0.95 -20.07
N GLN A 53 -2.93 0.04 -19.10
CA GLN A 53 -2.48 -1.34 -19.19
C GLN A 53 -3.05 -2.02 -20.44
N SER A 54 -4.36 -1.89 -20.70
CA SER A 54 -5.00 -2.49 -21.87
C SER A 54 -4.43 -1.97 -23.19
N ILE A 55 -4.15 -0.67 -23.29
CA ILE A 55 -3.54 -0.06 -24.48
C ILE A 55 -2.12 -0.57 -24.69
N CYS A 56 -1.32 -0.59 -23.61
CA CYS A 56 0.07 -1.03 -23.65
C CYS A 56 0.19 -2.51 -24.04
N GLU A 57 -0.67 -3.36 -23.51
CA GLU A 57 -0.73 -4.78 -23.85
C GLU A 57 -1.15 -5.00 -25.31
N ALA A 58 -2.11 -4.23 -25.83
CA ALA A 58 -2.57 -4.34 -27.21
C ALA A 58 -1.53 -3.87 -28.24
N LEU A 59 -0.66 -2.94 -27.86
CA LEU A 59 0.33 -2.31 -28.74
C LEU A 59 1.77 -2.76 -28.44
N ASP A 60 1.95 -3.77 -27.58
CA ASP A 60 3.24 -4.31 -27.15
C ASP A 60 4.20 -3.19 -26.64
N VAL A 61 3.65 -2.20 -25.93
CA VAL A 61 4.41 -1.07 -25.36
C VAL A 61 4.72 -1.35 -23.89
N PRO A 62 5.99 -1.25 -23.44
CA PRO A 62 6.34 -1.42 -22.03
C PRO A 62 5.59 -0.46 -21.11
N HIS A 63 4.90 -1.02 -20.11
CA HIS A 63 4.16 -0.29 -19.09
C HIS A 63 4.78 -0.53 -17.71
N VAL A 64 5.05 0.56 -16.98
CA VAL A 64 5.59 0.53 -15.62
C VAL A 64 4.54 1.07 -14.66
N GLU A 65 4.12 0.25 -13.71
CA GLU A 65 3.12 0.58 -12.70
C GLU A 65 3.77 0.78 -11.34
N ALA A 66 3.15 1.61 -10.50
CA ALA A 66 3.53 1.82 -9.10
C ALA A 66 2.28 1.95 -8.22
N ARG A 67 1.36 0.99 -8.36
CA ARG A 67 0.05 1.00 -7.70
C ARG A 67 -0.29 -0.35 -7.08
N ILE A 68 -1.22 -0.35 -6.13
CA ILE A 68 -1.72 -1.56 -5.50
C ILE A 68 -2.44 -2.41 -6.56
N ASP A 69 -2.16 -3.71 -6.55
CA ASP A 69 -2.75 -4.68 -7.46
C ASP A 69 -3.57 -5.72 -6.67
N PHE A 70 -4.90 -5.63 -6.78
CA PHE A 70 -5.82 -6.51 -6.05
C PHE A 70 -5.99 -7.88 -6.72
N GLU A 71 -5.72 -7.94 -8.03
CA GLU A 71 -5.80 -9.17 -8.82
C GLU A 71 -4.45 -9.35 -9.52
N PRO A 72 -3.45 -9.94 -8.83
CA PRO A 72 -2.14 -10.19 -9.39
C PRO A 72 -2.21 -11.33 -10.42
N ALA A 73 -2.81 -11.05 -11.56
CA ALA A 73 -2.70 -11.86 -12.76
C ALA A 73 -1.42 -11.46 -13.51
N TYR A 74 -0.86 -12.40 -14.27
CA TYR A 74 0.22 -12.08 -15.20
C TYR A 74 -0.27 -11.05 -16.23
N LYS A 75 0.41 -9.91 -16.31
CA LYS A 75 0.09 -8.82 -17.25
C LYS A 75 1.19 -8.73 -18.30
N LYS A 76 0.86 -9.03 -19.56
CA LYS A 76 1.82 -8.94 -20.66
C LYS A 76 2.25 -7.47 -20.84
N PHE A 77 3.52 -7.23 -21.13
CA PHE A 77 4.09 -5.89 -21.31
C PHE A 77 3.93 -4.93 -20.11
N SER A 78 3.58 -5.42 -18.92
CA SER A 78 3.49 -4.60 -17.70
C SER A 78 4.40 -5.12 -16.60
N ILE A 79 5.06 -4.21 -15.90
CA ILE A 79 5.75 -4.50 -14.64
C ILE A 79 5.24 -3.56 -13.55
N ASN A 80 4.80 -4.12 -12.43
CA ASN A 80 4.39 -3.34 -11.28
C ASN A 80 5.51 -3.32 -10.23
N LEU A 81 5.99 -2.12 -9.92
CA LEU A 81 7.03 -1.87 -8.92
C LEU A 81 6.46 -1.74 -7.51
N HIS A 82 5.14 -1.69 -7.36
CA HIS A 82 4.52 -1.75 -6.05
C HIS A 82 4.72 -3.14 -5.45
N PRO A 83 5.15 -3.26 -4.18
CA PRO A 83 5.33 -4.55 -3.52
C PRO A 83 4.01 -5.34 -3.52
N SER A 84 4.09 -6.66 -3.75
CA SER A 84 2.90 -7.50 -3.70
C SER A 84 2.32 -7.53 -2.28
N GLN A 85 0.99 -7.54 -2.17
CA GLN A 85 0.34 -7.55 -0.86
C GLN A 85 0.69 -8.82 -0.07
N GLN A 86 0.82 -9.95 -0.76
CA GLN A 86 1.24 -11.21 -0.17
C GLN A 86 2.64 -11.10 0.46
N GLN A 87 3.62 -10.51 -0.23
CA GLN A 87 4.97 -10.34 0.33
C GLN A 87 4.98 -9.38 1.52
N LEU A 88 4.20 -8.30 1.48
CA LEU A 88 4.04 -7.40 2.63
C LEU A 88 3.44 -8.12 3.84
N ASN A 89 2.41 -8.93 3.62
CA ASN A 89 1.76 -9.71 4.67
C ASN A 89 2.73 -10.73 5.29
N ASN A 90 3.48 -11.46 4.46
CA ASN A 90 4.50 -12.40 4.94
C ASN A 90 5.58 -11.67 5.78
N ALA A 91 6.08 -10.52 5.32
CA ALA A 91 7.06 -9.75 6.07
C ALA A 91 6.52 -9.27 7.43
N ILE A 92 5.24 -8.86 7.49
CA ILE A 92 4.59 -8.51 8.77
C ILE A 92 4.48 -9.73 9.68
N GLN A 93 4.10 -10.89 9.15
CA GLN A 93 4.06 -12.14 9.92
C GLN A 93 5.43 -12.53 10.46
N ASP A 94 6.48 -12.42 9.66
CA ASP A 94 7.86 -12.70 10.07
C ASP A 94 8.29 -11.82 11.25
N ILE A 95 7.96 -10.52 11.21
CA ILE A 95 8.20 -9.58 12.33
C ILE A 95 7.43 -10.04 13.58
N MET A 96 6.16 -10.42 13.44
CA MET A 96 5.34 -10.89 14.55
C MET A 96 5.90 -12.17 15.19
N ILE A 97 6.38 -13.12 14.37
CA ILE A 97 7.03 -14.35 14.84
C ILE A 97 8.34 -14.01 15.56
N PHE A 98 9.21 -13.23 14.91
CA PHE A 98 10.52 -12.87 15.45
C PHE A 98 10.40 -12.17 16.82
N LEU A 99 9.42 -11.28 16.98
CA LEU A 99 9.18 -10.57 18.22
C LEU A 99 8.27 -11.32 19.21
N ASN A 100 7.85 -12.55 18.89
CA ASN A 100 6.93 -13.37 19.70
C ASN A 100 5.62 -12.66 20.07
N TRP A 101 4.98 -11.98 19.11
CA TRP A 101 3.73 -11.29 19.35
C TRP A 101 2.54 -12.26 19.48
N THR A 102 1.94 -12.30 20.66
CA THR A 102 0.76 -13.13 20.96
C THR A 102 -0.55 -12.34 20.99
N LYS A 103 -0.48 -11.01 21.17
CA LYS A 103 -1.65 -10.11 21.20
C LYS A 103 -1.34 -8.80 20.49
N VAL A 104 -2.07 -8.52 19.42
CA VAL A 104 -1.78 -7.41 18.50
C VAL A 104 -3.05 -6.64 18.18
N ALA A 105 -2.99 -5.31 18.18
CA ALA A 105 -4.06 -4.47 17.66
C ALA A 105 -3.70 -3.90 16.28
N ILE A 106 -4.64 -3.97 15.36
CA ILE A 106 -4.56 -3.38 14.03
C ILE A 106 -5.42 -2.11 14.03
N ILE A 107 -4.82 -0.96 13.75
CA ILE A 107 -5.51 0.33 13.61
C ILE A 107 -5.44 0.75 12.14
N TYR A 108 -6.58 0.96 11.49
CA TYR A 108 -6.62 1.38 10.08
C TYR A 108 -7.55 2.59 9.85
N GLU A 109 -7.30 3.34 8.79
CA GLU A 109 -8.18 4.43 8.31
C GLU A 109 -8.96 4.01 7.05
N GLU A 110 -10.28 4.16 7.07
CA GLU A 110 -11.14 3.78 5.92
C GLU A 110 -11.04 4.79 4.75
N ASP A 111 -10.97 6.08 5.04
CA ASP A 111 -11.03 7.13 4.00
C ASP A 111 -9.75 7.23 3.14
N TYR A 112 -8.62 6.72 3.62
CA TYR A 112 -7.39 6.63 2.83
C TYR A 112 -7.52 5.62 1.67
N ALA A 113 -8.39 4.62 1.85
CA ALA A 113 -8.54 3.52 0.92
C ALA A 113 -9.14 3.94 -0.42
N PHE A 114 -10.07 4.88 -0.39
CA PHE A 114 -10.78 5.33 -1.57
C PHE A 114 -9.92 6.24 -2.46
N HIS A 115 -9.05 7.06 -1.86
CA HIS A 115 -8.23 8.05 -2.56
C HIS A 115 -6.89 7.50 -3.06
N THR A 116 -6.35 6.43 -2.46
CA THR A 116 -5.10 5.80 -2.91
C THR A 116 -5.31 4.43 -3.55
N GLY A 117 -6.56 4.04 -3.77
CA GLY A 117 -6.90 2.70 -4.29
C GLY A 117 -6.44 1.60 -3.34
N GLY A 118 -6.35 1.87 -2.03
CA GLY A 118 -5.78 0.96 -1.05
C GLY A 118 -6.81 0.53 -0.04
N ALA A 119 -7.60 -0.49 -0.34
CA ALA A 119 -8.54 -1.11 0.58
C ALA A 119 -7.86 -1.49 1.93
N GLY A 120 -7.82 -0.56 2.88
CA GLY A 120 -6.91 -0.57 4.03
C GLY A 120 -7.09 -1.80 4.92
N LEU A 121 -8.34 -2.24 5.09
CA LEU A 121 -8.63 -3.50 5.77
C LEU A 121 -8.42 -4.73 4.88
N PHE A 122 -8.73 -4.66 3.58
CA PHE A 122 -8.54 -5.79 2.64
C PHE A 122 -7.09 -6.24 2.56
N LYS A 123 -6.14 -5.29 2.61
CA LYS A 123 -4.70 -5.59 2.66
C LYS A 123 -4.32 -6.49 3.85
N LEU A 124 -5.02 -6.30 4.97
CA LEU A 124 -4.75 -6.96 6.25
C LEU A 124 -5.68 -8.16 6.48
N GLN A 125 -6.66 -8.43 5.62
CA GLN A 125 -7.57 -9.56 5.77
C GLN A 125 -6.83 -10.90 5.80
N ASP A 126 -5.77 -11.05 4.99
CA ASP A 126 -4.99 -12.29 4.97
C ASP A 126 -4.21 -12.49 6.27
N LEU A 127 -3.71 -11.40 6.88
CA LEU A 127 -3.08 -11.44 8.21
C LEU A 127 -4.07 -11.90 9.27
N VAL A 128 -5.31 -11.43 9.20
CA VAL A 128 -6.38 -11.78 10.15
C VAL A 128 -6.85 -13.21 9.95
N LYS A 129 -6.96 -13.68 8.70
CA LYS A 129 -7.39 -15.05 8.35
C LYS A 129 -6.31 -16.08 8.61
N SER A 130 -5.04 -15.69 8.51
CA SER A 130 -3.88 -16.56 8.71
C SER A 130 -2.89 -15.90 9.68
N PRO A 131 -3.19 -15.90 10.99
CA PRO A 131 -2.24 -15.44 11.98
C PRO A 131 -0.99 -16.35 11.98
N PRO A 132 0.20 -15.82 12.34
CA PRO A 132 1.44 -16.62 12.33
C PRO A 132 1.40 -17.82 13.27
N ASN A 133 0.57 -17.75 14.31
CA ASN A 133 0.30 -18.84 15.25
C ASN A 133 -1.21 -18.86 15.54
N SER A 134 -1.80 -20.05 15.69
CA SER A 134 -3.22 -20.22 16.07
C SER A 134 -3.58 -19.56 17.41
N LYS A 135 -2.58 -19.21 18.22
CA LYS A 135 -2.73 -18.51 19.50
C LYS A 135 -2.62 -16.98 19.42
N THR A 136 -2.27 -16.41 18.26
CA THR A 136 -2.12 -14.95 18.15
C THR A 136 -3.50 -14.29 18.10
N GLU A 137 -3.82 -13.50 19.12
CA GLU A 137 -5.05 -12.72 19.20
C GLU A 137 -4.90 -11.40 18.44
N MET A 138 -5.78 -11.17 17.46
CA MET A 138 -5.84 -9.92 16.70
C MET A 138 -7.04 -9.07 17.11
N TYR A 139 -6.79 -7.78 17.31
CA TYR A 139 -7.82 -6.80 17.65
C TYR A 139 -7.87 -5.67 16.63
N ILE A 140 -8.91 -5.63 15.81
CA ILE A 140 -8.98 -4.71 14.67
C ILE A 140 -9.86 -3.51 15.03
N ARG A 141 -9.39 -2.29 14.78
CA ARG A 141 -10.15 -1.06 14.95
C ARG A 141 -9.93 -0.10 13.80
N GLN A 142 -11.03 0.45 13.33
CA GLN A 142 -11.01 1.63 12.48
C GLN A 142 -10.80 2.87 13.35
N ALA A 143 -10.02 3.81 12.84
CA ALA A 143 -9.85 5.13 13.45
C ALA A 143 -9.67 6.22 12.40
N ASN A 144 -9.63 7.46 12.85
CA ASN A 144 -9.33 8.66 12.10
C ASN A 144 -8.69 9.68 13.07
N PRO A 145 -8.21 10.86 12.61
CA PRO A 145 -7.50 11.81 13.46
C PRO A 145 -8.26 12.27 14.71
N SER A 146 -9.59 12.33 14.65
CA SER A 146 -10.43 12.73 15.80
C SER A 146 -10.66 11.59 16.79
N THR A 147 -10.55 10.33 16.36
CA THR A 147 -10.87 9.14 17.17
C THR A 147 -9.65 8.36 17.67
N TYR A 148 -8.43 8.64 17.18
CA TYR A 148 -7.21 7.93 17.59
C TYR A 148 -7.08 7.77 19.11
N ARG A 149 -7.28 8.85 19.88
CA ARG A 149 -7.12 8.80 21.35
C ARG A 149 -8.13 7.85 22.02
N HIS A 150 -9.35 7.81 21.51
CA HIS A 150 -10.39 6.93 22.03
C HIS A 150 -10.04 5.47 21.75
N VAL A 151 -9.68 5.17 20.51
CA VAL A 151 -9.28 3.81 20.08
C VAL A 151 -8.04 3.32 20.84
N LEU A 152 -7.01 4.16 21.00
CA LEU A 152 -5.81 3.81 21.75
C LEU A 152 -6.12 3.54 23.24
N LYS A 153 -7.02 4.31 23.86
CA LYS A 153 -7.44 4.10 25.25
C LYS A 153 -8.12 2.73 25.43
N GLU A 154 -8.97 2.35 24.49
CA GLU A 154 -9.65 1.07 24.51
C GLU A 154 -8.71 -0.12 24.27
N ILE A 155 -7.80 0.00 23.31
CA ILE A 155 -6.75 -1.00 23.05
C ILE A 155 -5.92 -1.24 24.32
N ARG A 156 -5.57 -0.17 25.02
CA ARG A 156 -4.88 -0.25 26.31
C ARG A 156 -5.71 -0.92 27.40
N GLN A 157 -7.02 -0.65 27.48
CA GLN A 157 -7.91 -1.31 28.45
C GLN A 157 -8.00 -2.83 28.22
N LYS A 158 -7.72 -3.27 27.00
CA LYS A 158 -7.59 -4.70 26.64
C LYS A 158 -6.18 -5.24 26.87
N GLU A 159 -5.27 -4.45 27.44
CA GLU A 159 -3.87 -4.83 27.70
C GLU A 159 -3.14 -5.27 26.42
N ILE A 160 -3.40 -4.58 25.31
CA ILE A 160 -2.74 -4.84 24.03
C ILE A 160 -1.67 -3.77 23.83
N TYR A 161 -0.42 -4.22 23.66
CA TYR A 161 0.72 -3.31 23.58
C TYR A 161 1.45 -3.30 22.23
N LYS A 162 1.14 -4.26 21.36
CA LYS A 162 1.71 -4.34 20.00
C LYS A 162 0.69 -3.78 19.01
N LEU A 163 1.11 -2.81 18.22
CA LEU A 163 0.24 -2.08 17.30
C LEU A 163 0.76 -2.26 15.86
N LEU A 164 -0.13 -2.68 14.96
CA LEU A 164 0.03 -2.53 13.51
C LEU A 164 -0.86 -1.37 13.07
N VAL A 165 -0.30 -0.42 12.33
CA VAL A 165 -0.96 0.85 12.05
C VAL A 165 -0.88 1.15 10.56
N ASP A 166 -2.04 1.23 9.90
CA ASP A 166 -2.20 1.62 8.50
C ASP A 166 -3.01 2.93 8.41
N THR A 167 -2.30 4.07 8.38
CA THR A 167 -2.94 5.41 8.30
C THR A 167 -2.54 6.14 7.04
N ASN A 168 -3.34 7.15 6.68
CA ASN A 168 -2.92 8.16 5.72
C ASN A 168 -1.60 8.81 6.19
N PRO A 169 -0.56 8.89 5.34
CA PRO A 169 0.68 9.58 5.67
C PRO A 169 0.49 11.02 6.15
N ALA A 170 -0.54 11.73 5.66
CA ALA A 170 -0.88 13.08 6.12
C ALA A 170 -1.30 13.12 7.60
N HIS A 171 -1.84 12.02 8.11
CA HIS A 171 -2.32 11.89 9.49
C HIS A 171 -1.30 11.28 10.44
N THR A 172 -0.15 10.81 9.96
CA THR A 172 0.90 10.17 10.76
C THR A 172 1.34 11.05 11.94
N ASN A 173 1.47 12.37 11.74
CA ASN A 173 1.79 13.30 12.82
C ASN A 173 0.69 13.41 13.88
N ALA A 174 -0.58 13.38 13.47
CA ALA A 174 -1.72 13.40 14.39
C ALA A 174 -1.78 12.09 15.19
N PHE A 175 -1.50 10.95 14.54
CA PHE A 175 -1.41 9.65 15.20
C PHE A 175 -0.28 9.64 16.24
N PHE A 176 0.94 10.06 15.89
CA PHE A 176 2.06 10.11 16.84
C PHE A 176 1.79 11.03 18.03
N ARG A 177 1.13 12.17 17.81
CA ARG A 177 0.68 13.05 18.91
C ARG A 177 -0.38 12.38 19.79
N ALA A 178 -1.25 11.55 19.22
CA ALA A 178 -2.26 10.81 19.96
C ALA A 178 -1.65 9.65 20.77
N VAL A 179 -0.66 8.95 20.23
CA VAL A 179 -0.01 7.79 20.88
C VAL A 179 1.07 8.19 21.88
N SER A 180 1.71 9.34 21.73
CA SER A 180 2.84 9.79 22.56
C SER A 180 2.62 9.66 24.07
N PRO A 181 1.47 10.05 24.65
CA PRO A 181 1.21 9.89 26.09
C PRO A 181 1.12 8.43 26.54
N TYR A 182 0.88 7.51 25.60
CA TYR A 182 0.72 6.08 25.85
C TYR A 182 1.99 5.27 25.57
N ILE A 183 3.01 5.83 24.91
CA ILE A 183 4.26 5.11 24.55
C ILE A 183 4.93 4.42 25.75
N PRO A 184 5.08 5.07 26.93
CA PRO A 184 5.67 4.39 28.09
C PRO A 184 4.86 3.16 28.54
N HIS A 185 3.55 3.18 28.29
CA HIS A 185 2.62 2.11 28.65
C HIS A 185 2.49 1.04 27.56
N PHE A 186 2.91 1.32 26.32
CA PHE A 186 2.99 0.35 25.23
C PHE A 186 4.33 -0.40 25.20
N ARG A 187 5.24 -0.13 26.14
CA ARG A 187 6.37 -1.01 26.40
C ARG A 187 5.90 -2.26 27.12
N ASP A 188 6.44 -3.39 26.70
CA ASP A 188 6.19 -4.68 27.32
C ASP A 188 6.62 -4.65 28.81
N PRO A 189 5.71 -4.89 29.76
CA PRO A 189 6.06 -4.91 31.19
C PRO A 189 7.04 -6.04 31.54
N SER A 190 7.22 -7.04 30.67
CA SER A 190 8.21 -8.11 30.86
C SER A 190 9.66 -7.69 30.61
N GLY A 191 9.91 -6.48 30.09
CA GLY A 191 11.27 -5.93 29.99
C GLY A 191 12.18 -6.66 29.00
N LEU A 192 11.65 -7.31 27.96
CA LEU A 192 12.48 -7.78 26.84
C LEU A 192 13.15 -6.56 26.18
N ASN A 193 14.39 -6.30 26.58
CA ASN A 193 15.31 -5.45 25.86
C ASN A 193 15.47 -6.07 24.47
N ILE A 194 15.00 -5.36 23.45
CA ILE A 194 15.44 -5.62 22.08
C ILE A 194 16.88 -5.14 22.06
N SER A 195 17.81 -6.01 22.47
CA SER A 195 19.23 -5.80 22.28
C SER A 195 19.48 -5.66 20.79
N THR A 196 19.99 -4.50 20.43
CA THR A 196 20.45 -4.14 19.09
C THR A 196 21.68 -4.96 18.72
#